data_AF-A0A916HFS0-F1
#
_entry.id   AF-A0A916HFS0-F1
#
_cell.length_a   1.000
_cell.length_b   1.000
_cell.length_c   1.000
_cell.angle_alpha   90.00
_cell.angle_beta   90.00
_cell.angle_gamma   90.00
#
_symmetry.space_group_name_H-M   'P 1'
#
loop_
_entity.id
_entity.type
_entity.pdbx_description
1 polymer ?
#
loop_
_entity_poly.entity_id
_entity_poly.type
_entity_poly.pdbx_seq_one_letter_code
_entity_poly.pdbx_strand_id
1 'polypeptide(L)'
;MLGKDMPLIVYLPPGYSVSQTTRRYPVVYLLSGIGGNLTEWSGYDTCGWMDKLIASGKVQPMIIAMPSGNDNRFGGLGSYWINHAPPPTSDGKRWGDYVWKDVVGYVDGFYRTLPQRESRAIGGLSAGGQ
;
A
#
# COMPACT_ATOMS: atom_id res chain seq x y z
N MET A 1 -5.21 13.94 -2.69
CA MET A 1 -4.93 14.33 -1.29
C MET A 1 -3.48 14.72 -1.11
N LEU A 2 -3.14 15.14 0.12
CA LEU A 2 -1.84 15.63 0.62
C LEU A 2 -1.19 16.78 -0.18
N GLY A 3 -1.77 17.19 -1.31
CA GLY A 3 -1.33 18.30 -2.14
C GLY A 3 -0.07 18.01 -2.94
N LYS A 4 0.35 16.73 -3.06
CA LYS A 4 1.58 16.34 -3.74
C LYS A 4 1.56 14.90 -4.22
N ASP A 5 2.48 14.59 -5.13
CA ASP A 5 2.74 13.22 -5.55
C ASP A 5 3.39 12.43 -4.42
N MET A 6 2.84 11.24 -4.17
CA MET A 6 3.29 10.33 -3.12
C MET A 6 3.76 9.02 -3.77
N PRO A 7 4.96 8.53 -3.44
CA PRO A 7 5.47 7.31 -4.04
C PRO A 7 4.76 6.07 -3.47
N LEU A 8 4.67 5.05 -4.32
CA LEU A 8 4.01 3.78 -4.06
C LEU A 8 4.86 2.66 -4.69
N ILE A 9 5.18 1.61 -3.93
CA ILE A 9 5.71 0.36 -4.51
C ILE A 9 4.54 -0.60 -4.69
N VAL A 10 4.47 -1.23 -5.86
CA VAL A 10 3.47 -2.26 -6.17
C VAL A 10 4.18 -3.55 -6.56
N TYR A 11 3.89 -4.63 -5.82
CA TYR A 11 4.24 -5.99 -6.19
C TYR A 11 3.14 -6.57 -7.09
N LEU A 12 3.55 -7.15 -8.20
CA LEU A 12 2.69 -7.85 -9.15
C LEU A 12 3.02 -9.34 -9.11
N PRO A 13 2.01 -10.21 -8.94
CA PRO A 13 2.27 -11.63 -8.78
C PRO A 13 2.81 -12.26 -10.08
N PRO A 14 3.51 -13.40 -9.98
CA PRO A 14 3.97 -14.15 -11.15
C PRO A 14 2.83 -14.39 -12.15
N GLY A 15 3.15 -14.18 -13.43
CA GLY A 15 2.18 -14.30 -14.53
C GLY A 15 1.27 -13.09 -14.73
N TYR A 16 1.42 -12.01 -13.95
CA TYR A 16 0.67 -10.77 -14.21
C TYR A 16 0.91 -10.26 -15.64
N SER A 17 2.16 -10.07 -16.07
CA SER A 17 2.48 -9.43 -17.36
C SER A 17 2.19 -10.25 -18.62
N VAL A 18 1.56 -11.43 -18.50
CA VAL A 18 1.21 -12.24 -19.67
C VAL A 18 0.08 -11.52 -20.44
N SER A 19 0.39 -11.11 -21.67
CA SER A 19 -0.39 -10.12 -22.45
C SER A 19 -1.83 -10.50 -22.79
N GLN A 20 -2.22 -11.76 -22.60
CA GLN A 20 -3.54 -12.29 -22.99
C GLN A 20 -4.50 -12.55 -21.82
N THR A 21 -4.12 -12.22 -20.59
CA THR A 21 -4.97 -12.52 -19.43
C THR A 21 -5.94 -11.38 -19.09
N THR A 22 -7.23 -11.71 -19.01
CA THR A 22 -8.29 -10.86 -18.43
C THR A 22 -8.36 -10.99 -16.91
N ARG A 23 -7.49 -11.80 -16.31
CA ARG A 23 -7.46 -12.07 -14.87
C ARG A 23 -7.26 -10.78 -14.08
N ARG A 24 -8.09 -10.65 -13.04
CA ARG A 24 -8.01 -9.61 -12.01
C ARG A 24 -7.59 -10.24 -10.68
N TYR A 25 -7.01 -9.42 -9.81
CA TYR A 25 -6.36 -9.88 -8.59
C TYR A 25 -6.92 -9.16 -7.36
N PRO A 26 -7.04 -9.85 -6.21
CA PRO A 26 -7.24 -9.17 -4.94
C PRO A 26 -6.00 -8.33 -4.58
N VAL A 27 -6.17 -7.37 -3.68
CA VAL A 27 -5.13 -6.41 -3.31
C VAL A 27 -4.94 -6.38 -1.80
N VAL A 28 -3.68 -6.43 -1.37
CA VAL A 28 -3.28 -6.17 0.03
C VAL A 28 -2.56 -4.82 0.09
N TYR A 29 -3.01 -3.94 0.98
CA TYR A 29 -2.34 -2.67 1.26
C TYR A 29 -1.51 -2.82 2.53
N LEU A 30 -0.19 -2.60 2.43
CA LEU A 30 0.73 -2.73 3.56
C LEU A 30 1.25 -1.36 3.98
N LEU A 31 0.86 -0.94 5.18
CA LEU A 31 1.15 0.37 5.75
C LEU A 31 2.41 0.32 6.62
N SER A 32 3.36 1.21 6.36
CA SER A 32 4.62 1.29 7.10
C SER A 32 4.42 1.74 8.55
N GLY A 33 5.37 1.40 9.42
CA GLY A 33 5.44 1.92 10.78
C GLY A 33 5.82 3.40 10.84
N ILE A 34 5.79 3.95 12.06
CA ILE A 34 6.28 5.31 12.32
C ILE A 34 7.78 5.37 12.07
N GLY A 35 8.22 6.30 11.23
CA GLY A 35 9.61 6.39 10.79
C GLY A 35 9.98 5.39 9.68
N GLY A 36 9.07 4.45 9.36
CA GLY A 36 9.15 3.64 8.16
C GLY A 36 9.07 4.51 6.90
N ASN A 37 9.57 3.96 5.79
CA ASN A 37 9.61 4.64 4.51
C ASN A 37 9.09 3.71 3.40
N LEU A 38 9.10 4.23 2.17
CA LEU A 38 8.64 3.52 0.97
C LEU A 38 9.20 2.08 0.85
N THR A 39 10.42 1.85 1.33
CA THR A 39 11.14 0.58 1.19
C THR A 39 11.06 -0.34 2.41
N GLU A 40 10.35 0.01 3.49
CA GLU A 40 10.29 -0.79 4.72
C GLU A 40 9.86 -2.23 4.43
N TRP A 41 8.73 -2.41 3.76
CA TRP A 41 8.22 -3.72 3.39
C TRP A 41 9.11 -4.47 2.40
N SER A 42 9.66 -3.79 1.39
CA SER A 42 10.61 -4.42 0.47
C SER A 42 11.91 -4.83 1.16
N GLY A 43 12.33 -4.10 2.18
CA GLY A 43 13.51 -4.41 3.01
C GLY A 43 13.34 -5.69 3.83
N TYR A 44 12.10 -6.10 4.12
CA TYR A 44 11.77 -7.39 4.73
C TYR A 44 11.62 -8.55 3.73
N ASP A 45 12.04 -8.36 2.48
CA ASP A 45 11.87 -9.35 1.39
C ASP A 45 10.40 -9.75 1.17
N THR A 46 9.46 -8.81 1.35
CA THR A 46 8.02 -9.08 1.17
C THR A 46 7.72 -9.69 -0.21
N CYS A 47 8.38 -9.21 -1.27
CA CYS A 47 8.23 -9.75 -2.62
C CYS A 47 8.69 -11.22 -2.71
N GLY A 48 9.89 -11.54 -2.20
CA GLY A 48 10.43 -12.90 -2.25
C GLY A 48 9.62 -13.89 -1.40
N TRP A 49 9.14 -13.45 -0.24
CA TRP A 49 8.20 -14.25 0.56
C TRP A 49 6.88 -14.48 -0.16
N MET A 50 6.33 -13.46 -0.81
CA MET A 50 5.08 -13.57 -1.53
C MET A 50 5.19 -14.54 -2.71
N ASP A 51 6.27 -14.48 -3.48
CA ASP A 51 6.55 -15.42 -4.55
C ASP A 51 6.60 -16.87 -4.04
N LYS A 52 7.30 -17.12 -2.93
CA LYS A 52 7.38 -18.45 -2.30
C LYS A 52 6.00 -18.95 -1.84
N LEU A 53 5.19 -18.09 -1.24
CA LEU A 53 3.85 -18.44 -0.76
C LEU A 53 2.89 -18.75 -1.92
N ILE A 54 2.96 -17.98 -3.01
CA ILE A 54 2.18 -18.22 -4.22
C ILE A 54 2.62 -19.52 -4.89
N ALA A 55 3.93 -19.71 -5.09
CA ALA A 55 4.47 -20.90 -5.74
C ALA A 55 4.15 -22.19 -4.97
N SER A 56 4.10 -22.12 -3.64
CA SER A 56 3.70 -23.24 -2.78
C SER A 56 2.18 -23.42 -2.62
N GLY A 57 1.36 -22.57 -3.24
CA GLY A 57 -0.10 -22.63 -3.17
C GLY A 57 -0.70 -22.29 -1.80
N LYS A 58 0.10 -21.75 -0.86
CA LYS A 58 -0.37 -21.34 0.47
C LYS A 58 -1.24 -20.09 0.44
N VAL A 59 -1.05 -19.27 -0.58
CA VAL A 59 -1.86 -18.08 -0.85
C VAL A 59 -2.16 -17.99 -2.34
N GLN A 60 -3.29 -17.37 -2.69
CA GLN A 60 -3.60 -17.07 -4.08
C GLN A 60 -2.73 -15.94 -4.63
N PRO A 61 -2.49 -15.88 -5.96
CA PRO A 61 -1.88 -14.70 -6.60
C PRO A 61 -2.65 -13.42 -6.28
N MET A 62 -1.94 -12.39 -5.80
CA MET A 62 -2.53 -11.10 -5.41
C MET A 62 -1.53 -9.97 -5.63
N ILE A 63 -2.05 -8.74 -5.75
CA ILE A 63 -1.26 -7.51 -5.81
C ILE A 63 -0.97 -7.05 -4.38
N ILE A 64 0.23 -6.52 -4.12
CA ILE A 64 0.54 -5.84 -2.86
C ILE A 64 0.90 -4.39 -3.16
N ALA A 65 0.19 -3.45 -2.53
CA ALA A 65 0.44 -2.02 -2.62
C ALA A 65 1.06 -1.52 -1.31
N MET A 66 2.24 -0.90 -1.40
CA MET A 66 3.04 -0.41 -0.27
C MET A 66 3.22 1.12 -0.42
N PRO A 67 2.22 1.93 -0.01
CA PRO A 67 2.30 3.38 -0.14
C PRO A 67 3.33 3.99 0.80
N SER A 68 3.89 5.14 0.45
CA SER A 68 4.71 5.91 1.40
C SER A 68 3.86 6.49 2.52
N GLY A 69 4.22 6.17 3.76
CA GLY A 69 3.68 6.78 4.98
C GLY A 69 4.46 8.00 5.44
N ASN A 70 5.42 8.47 4.64
CA ASN A 70 6.25 9.62 4.97
C ASN A 70 6.21 10.63 3.83
N ASP A 71 6.11 11.89 4.21
CA ASP A 71 5.94 13.02 3.32
C ASP A 71 7.21 13.90 3.26
N ASN A 72 8.27 13.52 3.99
CA ASN A 72 9.55 14.20 4.05
C ASN A 72 10.69 13.36 3.42
N ARG A 73 11.47 13.98 2.53
CA ARG A 73 12.65 13.37 1.89
C ARG A 73 13.84 13.15 2.85
N PHE A 74 13.82 13.78 4.03
CA PHE A 74 14.95 13.79 4.99
C PHE A 74 14.65 13.07 6.32
N GLY A 75 13.56 12.30 6.40
CA GLY A 75 13.14 11.63 7.63
C GLY A 75 12.25 12.52 8.51
N GLY A 76 11.39 11.86 9.28
CA GLY A 76 10.38 12.48 10.12
C GLY A 76 9.55 11.39 10.81
N LEU A 77 8.79 11.77 11.84
CA LEU A 77 7.80 10.87 12.44
C LEU A 77 6.78 10.57 11.35
N GLY A 78 6.82 9.34 10.81
CA GLY A 78 5.91 8.88 9.76
C GLY A 78 4.43 9.05 10.16
N SER A 79 3.55 8.81 9.20
CA SER A 79 2.11 8.92 9.38
C SER A 79 1.57 7.85 10.34
N TYR A 80 0.55 8.22 11.13
CA TYR A 80 -0.36 7.29 11.80
C TYR A 80 -1.51 6.82 10.90
N TRP A 81 -1.44 7.11 9.60
CA TRP A 81 -2.40 6.71 8.57
C TRP A 81 -3.84 7.17 8.81
N ILE A 82 -4.03 8.16 9.70
CA ILE A 82 -5.30 8.77 10.03
C ILE A 82 -5.36 10.24 9.61
N ASN A 83 -6.56 10.78 9.44
CA ASN A 83 -6.72 12.21 9.22
C ASN A 83 -6.39 12.98 10.50
N HIS A 84 -5.42 13.87 10.43
CA HIS A 84 -5.02 14.70 11.54
C HIS A 84 -6.01 15.85 11.77
N ALA A 85 -6.10 16.31 13.02
CA ALA A 85 -6.87 17.50 13.37
C ALA A 85 -6.35 18.74 12.60
N PRO A 86 -7.22 19.70 12.27
CA PRO A 86 -6.78 20.92 11.61
C PRO A 86 -5.85 21.76 12.51
N PRO A 87 -5.04 22.67 11.93
CA PRO A 87 -4.25 23.61 12.70
C PRO A 87 -5.10 24.43 13.70
N PRO A 88 -4.54 24.82 14.86
CA PRO A 88 -3.14 24.71 15.26
C PRO A 88 -2.78 23.42 16.02
N THR A 89 -3.72 22.49 16.23
CA THR A 89 -3.50 21.31 17.10
C THR A 89 -2.70 20.20 16.41
N SER A 90 -2.67 20.18 15.07
CA SER A 90 -1.84 19.30 14.25
C SER A 90 -1.61 19.92 12.85
N ASP A 91 -1.02 19.17 11.93
CA ASP A 91 -0.69 19.61 10.57
C ASP A 91 -1.86 19.55 9.59
N GLY A 92 -3.04 19.07 10.01
CA GLY A 92 -4.23 18.93 9.17
C GLY A 92 -4.09 17.93 8.02
N LYS A 93 -3.01 17.13 7.97
CA LYS A 93 -2.79 16.19 6.87
C LYS A 93 -3.81 15.06 6.93
N ARG A 94 -4.36 14.75 5.75
CA ARG A 94 -5.46 13.80 5.59
C ARG A 94 -4.96 12.43 5.12
N TRP A 95 -4.23 11.72 5.98
CA TRP A 95 -3.58 10.46 5.62
C TRP A 95 -4.54 9.28 5.39
N GLY A 96 -5.60 9.16 6.19
CA GLY A 96 -6.59 8.10 5.98
C GLY A 96 -7.36 8.28 4.67
N ASP A 97 -7.66 9.53 4.35
CA ASP A 97 -8.21 9.95 3.07
C ASP A 97 -7.28 9.63 1.90
N TYR A 98 -5.97 9.89 2.04
CA TYR A 98 -4.95 9.51 1.07
C TYR A 98 -4.94 8.01 0.80
N VAL A 99 -5.02 7.15 1.83
CA VAL A 99 -5.07 5.70 1.62
C VAL A 99 -6.29 5.29 0.79
N TRP A 100 -7.50 5.70 1.18
CA TRP A 100 -8.71 5.14 0.55
C TRP A 100 -9.12 5.83 -0.76
N LYS A 101 -8.84 7.13 -0.95
CA LYS A 101 -9.19 7.80 -2.22
C LYS A 101 -8.04 7.79 -3.20
N ASP A 102 -6.83 8.16 -2.77
CA ASP A 102 -5.71 8.28 -3.70
C ASP A 102 -5.07 6.92 -3.97
N VAL A 103 -4.59 6.22 -2.94
CA VAL A 103 -3.83 4.96 -3.13
C VAL A 103 -4.74 3.88 -3.72
N VAL A 104 -5.88 3.63 -3.09
CA VAL A 104 -6.89 2.67 -3.58
C VAL A 104 -7.37 3.06 -4.97
N GLY A 105 -7.75 4.32 -5.19
CA GLY A 105 -8.24 4.78 -6.49
C GLY A 105 -7.21 4.63 -7.61
N TYR A 106 -5.94 4.97 -7.34
CA TYR A 106 -4.85 4.77 -8.27
C TYR A 106 -4.63 3.29 -8.58
N VAL A 107 -4.60 2.43 -7.55
CA VAL A 107 -4.33 1.01 -7.72
C VAL A 107 -5.44 0.33 -8.55
N ASP A 108 -6.71 0.67 -8.32
CA ASP A 108 -7.82 0.13 -9.12
C ASP A 108 -7.89 0.69 -10.54
N GLY A 109 -7.49 1.95 -10.73
CA GLY A 109 -7.49 2.59 -12.04
C GLY A 109 -6.35 2.14 -12.94
N PHE A 110 -5.20 1.78 -12.36
CA PHE A 110 -3.98 1.47 -13.10
C PHE A 110 -3.68 -0.04 -13.20
N TYR A 111 -4.12 -0.86 -12.24
CA TYR A 111 -3.87 -2.29 -12.20
C TYR A 111 -5.14 -3.12 -12.37
N ARG A 112 -4.99 -4.40 -12.76
CA ARG A 112 -6.11 -5.34 -12.90
C ARG A 112 -6.54 -5.86 -11.53
N THR A 113 -7.23 -5.01 -10.76
CA THR A 113 -7.74 -5.36 -9.44
C THR A 113 -9.16 -5.94 -9.51
N LEU A 114 -9.55 -6.66 -8.47
CA LEU A 114 -10.92 -6.97 -8.09
C LEU A 114 -11.39 -5.89 -7.09
N PRO A 115 -12.23 -4.92 -7.49
CA PRO A 115 -12.48 -3.72 -6.69
C PRO A 115 -13.50 -3.90 -5.56
N GLN A 116 -13.87 -5.14 -5.22
CA GLN A 116 -14.84 -5.43 -4.16
C GLN A 116 -14.19 -5.47 -2.78
N ARG A 117 -14.95 -5.17 -1.73
CA ARG A 117 -14.42 -5.14 -0.34
C ARG A 117 -13.83 -6.48 0.09
N GLU A 118 -14.40 -7.58 -0.39
CA GLU A 118 -14.00 -8.96 -0.08
C GLU A 118 -12.66 -9.33 -0.73
N SER A 119 -12.23 -8.57 -1.74
CA SER A 119 -10.96 -8.75 -2.44
C SER A 119 -9.89 -7.76 -1.98
N ARG A 120 -10.12 -7.08 -0.85
CA ARG A 120 -9.19 -6.12 -0.26
C ARG A 120 -8.83 -6.52 1.15
N ALA A 121 -7.54 -6.49 1.45
CA ALA A 121 -7.04 -6.54 2.81
C ALA A 121 -6.13 -5.34 3.05
N ILE A 122 -6.05 -4.94 4.31
CA ILE A 122 -5.11 -3.93 4.78
C ILE A 122 -4.40 -4.48 6.01
N GLY A 123 -3.11 -4.21 6.10
CA GLY A 123 -2.29 -4.54 7.26
C GLY A 123 -1.18 -3.53 7.40
N GLY A 124 -0.53 -3.52 8.56
CA GLY A 124 0.59 -2.62 8.76
C GLY A 124 1.40 -2.94 10.00
N LEU A 125 2.57 -2.31 10.10
CA LEU A 125 3.49 -2.47 11.22
C LEU A 125 3.30 -1.31 12.20
N SER A 126 3.12 -1.59 13.49
CA SER A 126 3.08 -0.56 14.55
C SER A 126 2.05 0.54 14.23
N ALA A 127 2.49 1.78 13.94
CA ALA A 127 1.61 2.87 13.53
C ALA A 127 0.78 2.57 12.27
N GLY A 128 1.27 1.72 11.36
CA GLY A 128 0.52 1.22 10.21
C GLY A 128 -0.56 0.19 10.57
N GLY A 129 -0.50 -0.39 11.76
CA GLY A 129 -1.48 -1.38 12.25
C GLY A 129 -2.52 -0.81 13.22
N GLN A 130 -2.42 0.48 13.58
CA GLN A 130 -3.42 1.19 14.40
C GLN A 130 -4.59 1.67 13.54
#